data_AF-A0A4U0FH89-F1
#
_entry.id   AF-A0A4U0FH89-F1
#
_cell.length_a   1.000
_cell.length_b   1.000
_cell.length_c   1.000
_cell.angle_alpha   90.00
_cell.angle_beta   90.00
_cell.angle_gamma   90.00
#
_symmetry.space_group_name_H-M   'P 1'
#
loop_
_entity.id
_entity.type
_entity.pdbx_description
1 polymer ?
#
loop_
_entity_poly.entity_id
_entity_poly.type
_entity_poly.pdbx_seq_one_letter_code
_entity_poly.pdbx_strand_id
1 'polypeptide(L)'
;MSMRLQDIIRGLFITVIAAAALTGWIAESAAAASGASVPSPAGDRTHREAEAFLRAAEALYNAALTGNIFETRLSLRQTETRLRSLPMDKIATAEGIEALAESVTRMKRAVAAVSANPQKWVDGAAEIRLAADALAHREAPLWRQYRNVLREDVTFLAVSVEKSGASTESRARFEKVKGHYQLIRTSVMLHSEPSVTERADSIIRYAERLLSNANTDPAMLREMALPLKEAMDSLFPGRGNDRPAVVPPVAAPPWGWSAFMGTFIVSVLTWVGWRRYRAIDRVIPRESLPPERHVRR
;
A
#
# COMPACT_ATOMS: atom_id res chain seq x y z
N MET A 1 4.97 69.25 0.07
CA MET A 1 4.24 68.61 -1.05
C MET A 1 4.96 67.32 -1.40
N SER A 2 4.71 66.26 -0.62
CA SER A 2 5.42 64.97 -0.71
C SER A 2 4.38 63.87 -0.92
N MET A 3 4.18 63.51 -2.19
CA MET A 3 3.33 62.38 -2.57
C MET A 3 4.10 61.08 -2.27
N ARG A 4 3.39 60.10 -1.71
CA ARG A 4 3.93 59.02 -0.88
C ARG A 4 4.57 57.93 -1.74
N LEU A 5 5.80 57.57 -1.40
CA LEU A 5 6.60 56.45 -1.93
C LEU A 5 5.96 55.05 -1.73
N GLN A 6 4.77 54.98 -1.14
CA GLN A 6 4.00 53.75 -0.91
C GLN A 6 3.18 53.30 -2.14
N ASP A 7 2.87 54.19 -3.07
CA ASP A 7 2.03 53.84 -4.23
C ASP A 7 2.82 53.18 -5.37
N ILE A 8 4.14 53.42 -5.45
CA ILE A 8 5.03 52.79 -6.45
C ILE A 8 5.23 51.30 -6.15
N ILE A 9 5.25 50.91 -4.87
CA ILE A 9 5.47 49.52 -4.46
C ILE A 9 4.21 48.66 -4.65
N ARG A 10 3.01 49.25 -4.55
CA ARG A 10 1.75 48.57 -4.86
C ARG A 10 1.53 48.38 -6.36
N GLY A 11 2.01 49.31 -7.19
CA GLY A 11 1.92 49.21 -8.65
C GLY A 11 2.78 48.11 -9.28
N LEU A 12 3.94 47.80 -8.69
CA LEU A 12 4.86 46.79 -9.23
C LEU A 12 4.44 45.34 -8.93
N PHE A 13 3.59 45.13 -7.91
CA PHE A 13 3.10 43.80 -7.53
C PHE A 13 1.89 43.32 -8.35
N ILE A 14 1.15 44.23 -8.99
CA ILE A 14 -0.03 43.90 -9.81
C ILE A 14 0.37 43.58 -11.26
N THR A 15 1.48 44.12 -11.76
CA THR A 15 1.94 43.88 -13.14
C THR A 15 2.64 42.54 -13.36
N VAL A 16 3.19 41.91 -12.32
CA VAL A 16 3.83 40.58 -12.44
C VAL A 16 2.81 39.43 -12.46
N ILE A 17 1.58 39.65 -11.99
CA ILE A 17 0.50 38.64 -12.05
C ILE A 17 -0.23 38.66 -13.41
N ALA A 18 -0.09 39.72 -14.21
CA ALA A 18 -0.77 39.85 -15.51
C ALA A 18 0.02 39.31 -16.73
N ALA A 19 1.29 38.94 -16.57
CA ALA A 19 2.15 38.48 -17.68
C ALA A 19 2.29 36.95 -17.80
N ALA A 20 1.57 36.18 -16.97
CA ALA A 20 1.55 34.70 -17.02
C ALA A 20 0.25 34.14 -17.63
N ALA A 21 -0.51 34.95 -18.35
CA ALA A 21 -1.85 34.60 -18.86
C ALA A 21 -1.97 34.53 -20.41
N LEU A 22 -0.86 34.45 -21.17
CA LEU A 22 -0.92 34.53 -22.64
C LEU A 22 -0.16 33.45 -23.44
N THR A 23 0.19 32.31 -22.85
CA THR A 23 0.66 31.14 -23.63
C THR A 23 -0.11 29.88 -23.26
N GLY A 24 -1.45 29.97 -23.42
CA GLY A 24 -2.37 28.85 -23.33
C GLY A 24 -2.74 28.32 -24.72
N TRP A 25 -2.07 27.22 -25.09
CA TRP A 25 -2.61 26.08 -25.85
C TRP A 25 -3.26 26.33 -27.23
N ILE A 26 -2.48 26.06 -28.28
CA ILE A 26 -3.00 25.57 -29.55
C ILE A 26 -3.24 24.06 -29.38
N ALA A 27 -4.50 23.66 -29.30
CA ALA A 27 -4.91 22.26 -29.41
C ALA A 27 -5.07 21.91 -30.89
N GLU A 28 -4.05 21.29 -31.48
CA GLU A 28 -4.17 20.64 -32.77
C GLU A 28 -4.87 19.29 -32.56
N SER A 29 -6.15 19.25 -32.93
CA SER A 29 -6.98 18.06 -32.91
C SER A 29 -6.54 17.11 -34.04
N ALA A 30 -5.52 16.30 -33.78
CA ALA A 30 -5.24 15.12 -34.57
C ALA A 30 -6.31 14.07 -34.23
N ALA A 31 -7.36 14.03 -35.05
CA ALA A 31 -8.28 12.91 -35.14
C ALA A 31 -7.51 11.68 -35.66
N ALA A 32 -6.80 11.01 -34.74
CA ALA A 32 -6.29 9.67 -34.97
C ALA A 32 -7.48 8.71 -34.94
N ALA A 33 -7.99 8.39 -36.13
CA ALA A 33 -8.82 7.23 -36.39
C ALA A 33 -8.04 5.97 -35.99
N SER A 34 -8.09 5.64 -34.70
CA SER A 34 -7.75 4.33 -34.18
C SER A 34 -9.07 3.60 -33.98
N GLY A 35 -9.19 2.42 -34.57
CA GLY A 35 -10.40 1.61 -34.53
C GLY A 35 -10.83 1.36 -33.09
N ALA A 36 -11.82 2.13 -32.63
CA ALA A 36 -12.55 1.82 -31.43
C ALA A 36 -13.38 0.58 -31.74
N SER A 37 -12.83 -0.59 -31.41
CA SER A 37 -13.65 -1.74 -31.08
C SER A 37 -14.67 -1.25 -30.06
N VAL A 38 -15.95 -1.21 -30.46
CA VAL A 38 -17.04 -0.89 -29.55
C VAL A 38 -16.89 -1.83 -28.35
N PRO A 39 -16.63 -1.30 -27.12
CA PRO A 39 -16.49 -2.16 -25.96
C PRO A 39 -17.79 -2.93 -25.79
N SER A 40 -17.67 -4.26 -25.75
CA SER A 40 -18.84 -5.12 -25.58
C SER A 40 -19.49 -4.78 -24.23
N PRO A 41 -20.78 -4.41 -24.19
CA PRO A 41 -21.45 -3.95 -22.97
C PRO A 41 -21.48 -5.01 -21.86
N ALA A 42 -21.22 -6.28 -22.20
CA ALA A 42 -21.07 -7.38 -21.26
C ALA A 42 -19.74 -7.35 -20.49
N GLY A 43 -18.62 -6.98 -21.14
CA GLY A 43 -17.31 -6.86 -20.48
C GLY A 43 -17.30 -5.73 -19.44
N ASP A 44 -17.92 -4.61 -19.79
CA ASP A 44 -18.05 -3.45 -18.90
C ASP A 44 -18.94 -3.75 -17.68
N ARG A 45 -19.97 -4.59 -17.83
CA ARG A 45 -20.82 -5.00 -16.70
C ARG A 45 -20.05 -5.88 -15.72
N THR A 46 -19.37 -6.90 -16.23
CA THR A 46 -18.56 -7.82 -15.41
C THR A 46 -17.50 -7.07 -14.61
N HIS A 47 -16.76 -6.16 -15.25
CA HIS A 47 -15.75 -5.35 -14.58
C HIS A 47 -16.37 -4.46 -13.49
N ARG A 48 -17.51 -3.80 -13.76
CA ARG A 48 -18.20 -2.97 -12.77
C ARG A 48 -18.69 -3.77 -11.54
N GLU A 49 -19.14 -5.01 -11.74
CA GLU A 49 -19.58 -5.88 -10.65
C GLU A 49 -18.40 -6.36 -9.79
N ALA A 50 -17.27 -6.71 -10.43
CA ALA A 50 -16.03 -7.03 -9.72
C ALA A 50 -15.49 -5.83 -8.91
N GLU A 51 -15.51 -4.63 -9.49
CA GLU A 51 -15.17 -3.37 -8.82
C GLU A 51 -16.10 -3.04 -7.63
N ALA A 52 -17.41 -3.29 -7.79
CA ALA A 52 -18.37 -3.11 -6.71
C ALA A 52 -18.14 -4.10 -5.57
N PHE A 53 -17.73 -5.33 -5.89
CA PHE A 53 -17.33 -6.34 -4.90
C PHE A 53 -16.04 -5.94 -4.18
N LEU A 54 -15.02 -5.47 -4.92
CA LEU A 54 -13.78 -4.96 -4.34
C LEU A 54 -14.04 -3.83 -3.34
N ARG A 55 -14.82 -2.80 -3.71
CA ARG A 55 -15.18 -1.72 -2.78
C ARG A 55 -15.88 -2.22 -1.51
N ALA A 56 -16.75 -3.22 -1.63
CA ALA A 56 -17.40 -3.83 -0.46
C ALA A 56 -16.39 -4.60 0.43
N ALA A 57 -15.44 -5.30 -0.18
CA ALA A 57 -14.37 -6.00 0.54
C ALA A 57 -13.39 -5.02 1.23
N GLU A 58 -13.08 -3.87 0.61
CA GLU A 58 -12.30 -2.79 1.22
C GLU A 58 -13.01 -2.19 2.44
N ALA A 59 -14.32 -1.94 2.34
CA ALA A 59 -15.12 -1.48 3.47
C ALA A 59 -15.13 -2.50 4.62
N LEU A 60 -15.20 -3.79 4.30
CA LEU A 60 -15.09 -4.88 5.28
C LEU A 60 -13.71 -4.89 5.96
N TYR A 61 -12.63 -4.78 5.19
CA TYR A 61 -11.28 -4.74 5.72
C TYR A 61 -11.05 -3.53 6.63
N ASN A 62 -11.48 -2.34 6.21
CA ASN A 62 -11.38 -1.13 7.03
C ASN A 62 -12.20 -1.25 8.33
N ALA A 63 -13.42 -1.80 8.25
CA ALA A 63 -14.23 -2.05 9.44
C ALA A 63 -13.56 -3.03 10.41
N ALA A 64 -12.98 -4.12 9.89
CA ALA A 64 -12.23 -5.09 10.69
C ALA A 64 -10.99 -4.47 11.34
N LEU A 65 -10.24 -3.63 10.62
CA LEU A 65 -9.09 -2.90 11.14
C LEU A 65 -9.45 -1.97 12.31
N THR A 66 -10.60 -1.28 12.23
CA THR A 66 -11.07 -0.41 13.32
C THR A 66 -11.58 -1.17 14.54
N GLY A 67 -11.72 -2.50 14.46
CA GLY A 67 -12.27 -3.33 15.53
C GLY A 67 -13.76 -3.13 15.79
N ASN A 68 -14.46 -2.35 14.96
CA ASN A 68 -15.89 -2.11 15.13
C ASN A 68 -16.69 -3.30 14.59
N ILE A 69 -17.16 -4.15 15.51
CA ILE A 69 -17.91 -5.37 15.19
C ILE A 69 -19.24 -5.08 14.47
N PHE A 70 -19.91 -3.97 14.77
CA PHE A 70 -21.17 -3.62 14.12
C PHE A 70 -20.93 -3.29 12.65
N GLU A 71 -19.97 -2.40 12.36
CA GLU A 71 -19.56 -2.06 11.00
C GLU A 71 -19.01 -3.28 10.25
N THR A 72 -18.22 -4.13 10.92
CA THR A 72 -17.69 -5.37 10.32
C THR A 72 -18.82 -6.29 9.88
N ARG A 73 -19.87 -6.47 10.71
CA ARG A 73 -21.05 -7.27 10.35
C ARG A 73 -21.86 -6.65 9.22
N LEU A 74 -22.01 -5.32 9.23
CA LEU A 74 -22.73 -4.60 8.18
C LEU A 74 -22.02 -4.74 6.83
N SER A 75 -20.73 -4.40 6.79
CA SER A 75 -19.88 -4.54 5.60
C SER A 75 -19.83 -5.97 5.11
N LEU A 76 -19.73 -6.98 6.00
CA LEU A 76 -19.74 -8.39 5.61
C LEU A 76 -21.03 -8.79 4.88
N ARG A 77 -22.21 -8.32 5.34
CA ARG A 77 -23.48 -8.59 4.63
C ARG A 77 -23.52 -7.93 3.25
N GLN A 78 -22.93 -6.74 3.11
CA GLN A 78 -22.81 -6.09 1.82
C GLN A 78 -21.88 -6.89 0.89
N THR A 79 -20.74 -7.35 1.39
CA THR A 79 -19.82 -8.24 0.66
C THR A 79 -20.51 -9.53 0.24
N GLU A 80 -21.27 -10.20 1.10
CA GLU A 80 -22.07 -11.39 0.77
C GLU A 80 -23.08 -11.11 -0.36
N THR A 81 -23.75 -9.96 -0.31
CA THR A 81 -24.74 -9.57 -1.33
C THR A 81 -24.06 -9.33 -2.68
N ARG A 82 -22.91 -8.65 -2.68
CA ARG A 82 -22.11 -8.40 -3.89
C ARG A 82 -21.52 -9.68 -4.47
N LEU A 83 -21.05 -10.60 -3.63
CA LEU A 83 -20.54 -11.91 -4.05
C LEU A 83 -21.57 -12.66 -4.89
N ARG A 84 -22.84 -12.70 -4.46
CA ARG A 84 -23.92 -13.39 -5.18
C ARG A 84 -24.28 -12.75 -6.52
N SER A 85 -23.98 -11.47 -6.70
CA SER A 85 -24.23 -10.75 -7.96
C SER A 85 -23.10 -10.88 -8.98
N LEU A 86 -21.98 -11.51 -8.63
CA LEU A 86 -20.86 -11.64 -9.55
C LEU A 86 -21.15 -12.63 -10.68
N PRO A 87 -20.73 -12.34 -11.92
CA PRO A 87 -20.84 -13.25 -13.05
C PRO A 87 -19.69 -14.25 -12.99
N MET A 88 -19.79 -15.19 -12.06
CA MET A 88 -18.75 -16.14 -11.67
C MET A 88 -18.22 -16.98 -12.83
N ASP A 89 -19.09 -17.31 -13.79
CA ASP A 89 -18.77 -18.07 -15.01
C ASP A 89 -17.74 -17.38 -15.92
N LYS A 90 -17.53 -16.06 -15.77
CA LYS A 90 -16.68 -15.27 -16.67
C LYS A 90 -15.37 -14.78 -16.04
N ILE A 91 -15.25 -14.86 -14.72
CA ILE A 91 -14.18 -14.17 -13.98
C ILE A 91 -13.31 -15.08 -13.11
N ALA A 92 -13.74 -16.32 -12.86
CA ALA A 92 -13.08 -17.21 -11.91
C ALA A 92 -13.17 -18.68 -12.33
N THR A 93 -12.23 -19.47 -11.82
CA THR A 93 -12.28 -20.94 -11.86
C THR A 93 -13.34 -21.47 -10.88
N ALA A 94 -13.85 -22.69 -11.11
CA ALA A 94 -14.85 -23.30 -10.22
C ALA A 94 -14.31 -23.45 -8.78
N GLU A 95 -13.08 -23.91 -8.65
CA GLU A 95 -12.37 -24.08 -7.39
C GLU A 95 -12.09 -22.74 -6.70
N GLY A 96 -11.79 -21.69 -7.48
CA GLY A 96 -11.61 -20.34 -6.96
C GLY A 96 -12.91 -19.73 -6.43
N ILE A 97 -14.05 -20.00 -7.08
CA ILE A 97 -15.37 -19.57 -6.61
C ILE A 97 -15.70 -20.26 -5.29
N GLU A 98 -15.47 -21.56 -5.20
CA GLU A 98 -15.67 -22.33 -3.96
C GLU A 98 -14.78 -21.80 -2.84
N ALA A 99 -13.48 -21.59 -3.10
CA ALA A 99 -12.53 -21.05 -2.14
C ALA A 99 -12.95 -19.66 -1.63
N LEU A 100 -13.44 -18.79 -2.51
CA LEU A 100 -13.94 -17.46 -2.15
C LEU A 100 -15.20 -17.55 -1.28
N ALA A 101 -16.15 -18.41 -1.64
CA ALA A 101 -17.35 -18.65 -0.84
C ALA A 101 -17.01 -19.21 0.56
N GLU A 102 -16.02 -20.11 0.62
CA GLU A 102 -15.50 -20.65 1.88
C GLU A 102 -14.85 -19.55 2.72
N SER A 103 -14.04 -18.68 2.10
CA SER A 103 -13.39 -17.54 2.77
C SER A 103 -14.39 -16.58 3.42
N VAL A 104 -15.45 -16.19 2.68
CA VAL A 104 -16.54 -15.37 3.22
C VAL A 104 -17.28 -16.10 4.35
N THR A 105 -17.48 -17.41 4.22
CA THR A 105 -18.11 -18.23 5.27
C THR A 105 -17.24 -18.32 6.53
N ARG A 106 -15.91 -18.49 6.38
CA ARG A 106 -14.95 -18.46 7.50
C ARG A 106 -14.98 -17.11 8.21
N MET A 107 -14.99 -16.01 7.46
CA MET A 107 -15.11 -14.67 8.03
C MET A 107 -16.42 -14.48 8.80
N LYS A 108 -17.54 -14.95 8.26
CA LYS A 108 -18.84 -14.94 8.96
C LYS A 108 -18.80 -15.69 10.29
N ARG A 109 -18.20 -16.89 10.31
CA ARG A 109 -18.01 -17.67 11.54
C ARG A 109 -17.11 -16.93 12.53
N ALA A 110 -16.02 -16.33 12.07
CA ALA A 110 -15.09 -15.58 12.93
C ALA A 110 -15.77 -14.35 13.58
N VAL A 111 -16.64 -13.66 12.85
CA VAL A 111 -17.41 -12.50 13.32
C VAL A 111 -18.58 -12.89 14.24
N ALA A 112 -19.09 -14.12 14.09
CA ALA A 112 -20.15 -14.67 14.94
C ALA A 112 -19.62 -15.40 16.19
N ALA A 113 -18.31 -15.66 16.28
CA ALA A 113 -17.72 -16.39 17.39
C ALA A 113 -17.90 -15.64 18.73
N VAL A 114 -18.14 -16.42 19.80
CA VAL A 114 -18.32 -15.90 21.17
C VAL A 114 -17.06 -15.20 21.66
N SER A 115 -15.88 -15.74 21.34
CA SER A 115 -14.60 -15.11 21.60
C SER A 115 -14.18 -14.27 20.39
N ALA A 116 -14.37 -12.95 20.49
CA ALA A 116 -13.88 -12.03 19.47
C ALA A 116 -12.34 -12.10 19.40
N ASN A 117 -11.80 -12.38 18.20
CA ASN A 117 -10.38 -12.25 17.92
C ASN A 117 -10.25 -11.25 16.76
N PRO A 118 -9.95 -9.97 17.05
CA PRO A 118 -9.84 -8.93 16.03
C PRO A 118 -8.84 -9.27 14.92
N GLN A 119 -7.73 -9.95 15.25
CA GLN A 119 -6.74 -10.35 14.26
C GLN A 119 -7.36 -11.29 13.20
N LYS A 120 -8.17 -12.27 13.63
CA LYS A 120 -8.86 -13.17 12.69
C LYS A 120 -9.84 -12.45 11.77
N TRP A 121 -10.41 -11.33 12.22
CA TRP A 121 -11.27 -10.51 11.36
C TRP A 121 -10.45 -9.75 10.33
N VAL A 122 -9.31 -9.17 10.73
CA VAL A 122 -8.40 -8.49 9.82
C VAL A 122 -7.85 -9.45 8.79
N ASP A 123 -7.37 -10.63 9.19
CA ASP A 123 -6.79 -11.63 8.29
C ASP A 123 -7.85 -12.13 7.29
N GLY A 124 -9.04 -12.50 7.77
CA GLY A 124 -10.12 -12.97 6.90
C GLY A 124 -10.63 -11.89 5.94
N ALA A 125 -10.73 -10.63 6.40
CA ALA A 125 -11.11 -9.52 5.54
C ALA A 125 -10.02 -9.19 4.51
N ALA A 126 -8.75 -9.30 4.88
CA ALA A 126 -7.63 -9.08 3.98
C ALA A 126 -7.57 -10.15 2.88
N GLU A 127 -7.83 -11.41 3.23
CA GLU A 127 -7.94 -12.53 2.27
C GLU A 127 -9.04 -12.26 1.24
N ILE A 128 -10.24 -11.87 1.71
CA ILE A 128 -11.37 -11.52 0.84
C ILE A 128 -11.04 -10.30 -0.03
N ARG A 129 -10.37 -9.28 0.52
CA ARG A 129 -9.98 -8.08 -0.22
C ARG A 129 -9.02 -8.41 -1.36
N LEU A 130 -7.99 -9.23 -1.11
CA LEU A 130 -7.04 -9.65 -2.15
C LEU A 130 -7.73 -10.50 -3.22
N ALA A 131 -8.67 -11.36 -2.83
CA ALA A 131 -9.42 -12.16 -3.78
C ALA A 131 -10.36 -11.28 -4.64
N ALA A 132 -11.02 -10.30 -4.03
CA ALA A 132 -11.84 -9.33 -4.74
C ALA A 132 -11.02 -8.47 -5.72
N ASP A 133 -9.83 -8.06 -5.30
CA ASP A 133 -8.88 -7.34 -6.15
C ASP A 133 -8.42 -8.21 -7.32
N ALA A 134 -8.17 -9.51 -7.07
CA ALA A 134 -7.82 -10.45 -8.13
C ALA A 134 -8.92 -10.58 -9.20
N LEU A 135 -10.19 -10.45 -8.82
CA LEU A 135 -11.32 -10.47 -9.75
C LEU A 135 -11.43 -9.16 -10.56
N ALA A 136 -11.19 -8.01 -9.92
CA ALA A 136 -11.27 -6.70 -10.56
C ALA A 136 -10.07 -6.43 -11.48
N HIS A 137 -8.85 -6.77 -11.03
CA HIS A 137 -7.59 -6.42 -11.67
C HIS A 137 -6.84 -7.66 -12.18
N ARG A 138 -7.38 -8.33 -13.21
CA ARG A 138 -6.85 -9.62 -13.70
C ARG A 138 -5.40 -9.59 -14.17
N GLU A 139 -4.93 -8.48 -14.75
CA GLU A 139 -3.59 -8.38 -15.32
C GLU A 139 -2.49 -8.14 -14.26
N ALA A 140 -2.82 -7.38 -13.22
CA ALA A 140 -1.87 -6.93 -12.21
C ALA A 140 -2.48 -6.92 -10.80
N PRO A 141 -2.93 -8.08 -10.29
CA PRO A 141 -3.57 -8.13 -8.99
C PRO A 141 -2.56 -7.94 -7.86
N LEU A 142 -2.98 -7.30 -6.78
CA LEU A 142 -2.17 -6.88 -5.64
C LEU A 142 -1.48 -8.07 -4.96
N TRP A 143 -2.11 -9.25 -4.93
CA TRP A 143 -1.52 -10.44 -4.29
C TRP A 143 -0.18 -10.85 -4.92
N ARG A 144 0.12 -10.47 -6.17
CA ARG A 144 1.43 -10.74 -6.79
C ARG A 144 2.59 -10.06 -6.06
N GLN A 145 2.33 -8.98 -5.33
CA GLN A 145 3.34 -8.27 -4.53
C GLN A 145 3.84 -9.14 -3.36
N TYR A 146 3.06 -10.13 -2.90
CA TYR A 146 3.46 -11.05 -1.84
C TYR A 146 4.53 -12.06 -2.27
N ARG A 147 4.88 -12.13 -3.56
CA ARG A 147 5.95 -13.01 -4.05
C ARG A 147 7.26 -12.79 -3.30
N ASN A 148 7.65 -11.52 -3.11
CA ASN A 148 8.91 -11.20 -2.43
C ASN A 148 8.83 -11.52 -0.94
N VAL A 149 7.69 -11.20 -0.31
CA VAL A 149 7.43 -11.49 1.11
C VAL A 149 7.54 -12.99 1.37
N LEU A 150 6.85 -13.83 0.58
CA LEU A 150 6.90 -15.28 0.74
C LEU A 150 8.28 -15.87 0.50
N ARG A 151 9.01 -15.38 -0.51
CA ARG A 151 10.39 -15.80 -0.76
C ARG A 151 11.30 -15.49 0.42
N GLU A 152 11.17 -14.29 0.96
CA GLU A 152 11.93 -13.84 2.11
C GLU A 152 11.60 -14.68 3.35
N ASP A 153 10.32 -14.96 3.62
CA ASP A 153 9.91 -15.81 4.75
C ASP A 153 10.43 -17.24 4.62
N VAL A 154 10.36 -17.84 3.42
CA VAL A 154 10.93 -19.17 3.17
C VAL A 154 12.45 -19.16 3.35
N THR A 155 13.12 -18.08 2.93
CA THR A 155 14.58 -17.93 3.12
C THR A 155 14.92 -17.84 4.60
N PHE A 156 14.18 -17.05 5.37
CA PHE A 156 14.38 -16.95 6.83
C PHE A 156 14.07 -18.26 7.55
N LEU A 157 13.05 -19.00 7.12
CA LEU A 157 12.77 -20.34 7.63
C LEU A 157 13.94 -21.29 7.35
N ALA A 158 14.46 -21.32 6.13
CA ALA A 158 15.59 -22.18 5.76
C ALA A 158 16.82 -21.89 6.63
N VAL A 159 17.16 -20.61 6.83
CA VAL A 159 18.26 -20.18 7.70
C VAL A 159 18.03 -20.58 9.16
N SER A 160 16.80 -20.44 9.67
CA SER A 160 16.45 -20.84 11.05
C SER A 160 16.58 -22.35 11.25
N VAL A 161 16.11 -23.13 10.27
CA VAL A 161 16.19 -24.60 10.29
C VAL A 161 17.64 -25.07 10.21
N GLU A 162 18.48 -24.44 9.40
CA GLU A 162 19.91 -24.76 9.30
C GLU A 162 20.64 -24.51 10.63
N LYS A 163 20.35 -23.38 11.29
CA LYS A 163 21.00 -22.99 12.54
C LYS A 163 20.51 -23.76 13.76
N SER A 164 19.23 -24.08 13.82
CA SER A 164 18.59 -24.53 15.07
C SER A 164 17.61 -25.69 14.92
N GLY A 165 17.50 -26.29 13.72
CA GLY A 165 16.60 -27.40 13.47
C GLY A 165 15.13 -27.03 13.69
N ALA A 166 14.33 -27.97 14.21
CA ALA A 166 12.92 -27.79 14.54
C ALA A 166 12.71 -27.01 15.87
N SER A 167 13.36 -25.84 15.99
CA SER A 167 13.25 -24.96 17.15
C SER A 167 11.93 -24.18 17.19
N THR A 168 11.67 -23.50 18.30
CA THR A 168 10.56 -22.55 18.43
C THR A 168 10.67 -21.41 17.41
N GLU A 169 11.88 -20.95 17.10
CA GLU A 169 12.12 -19.94 16.07
C GLU A 169 11.72 -20.46 14.69
N SER A 170 12.13 -21.67 14.31
CA SER A 170 11.78 -22.27 13.01
C SER A 170 10.28 -22.45 12.87
N ARG A 171 9.58 -22.85 13.93
CA ARG A 171 8.11 -22.91 13.95
C ARG A 171 7.48 -21.53 13.77
N ALA A 172 7.98 -20.51 14.47
CA ALA A 172 7.47 -19.14 14.31
C ALA A 172 7.70 -18.58 12.90
N ARG A 173 8.84 -18.89 12.26
CA ARG A 173 9.11 -18.54 10.86
C ARG A 173 8.17 -19.26 9.91
N PHE A 174 7.89 -20.54 10.16
CA PHE A 174 6.95 -21.31 9.37
C PHE A 174 5.52 -20.78 9.48
N GLU A 175 5.07 -20.37 10.67
CA GLU A 175 3.76 -19.75 10.84
C GLU A 175 3.61 -18.44 10.04
N LYS A 176 4.70 -17.68 9.84
CA LYS A 176 4.69 -16.51 8.93
C LYS A 176 4.48 -16.92 7.48
N VAL A 177 5.23 -17.91 6.99
CA VAL A 177 5.06 -18.47 5.64
C VAL A 177 3.60 -18.93 5.46
N LYS A 178 3.09 -19.71 6.42
CA LYS A 178 1.71 -20.24 6.40
C LYS A 178 0.68 -19.12 6.42
N GLY A 179 0.85 -18.10 7.25
CA GLY A 179 -0.05 -16.95 7.34
C GLY A 179 -0.12 -16.16 6.04
N HIS A 180 1.03 -15.80 5.46
CA HIS A 180 1.07 -15.08 4.18
C HIS A 180 0.56 -15.94 3.02
N TYR A 181 0.81 -17.25 3.03
CA TYR A 181 0.23 -18.16 2.05
C TYR A 181 -1.30 -18.19 2.17
N GLN A 182 -1.85 -18.38 3.37
CA GLN A 182 -3.30 -18.39 3.60
C GLN A 182 -3.96 -17.11 3.11
N LEU A 183 -3.31 -15.96 3.33
CA LEU A 183 -3.79 -14.66 2.90
C LEU A 183 -3.93 -14.55 1.37
N ILE A 184 -3.02 -15.15 0.59
CA ILE A 184 -3.08 -15.10 -0.88
C ILE A 184 -3.76 -16.32 -1.51
N ARG A 185 -3.94 -17.42 -0.78
CA ARG A 185 -4.37 -18.73 -1.30
C ARG A 185 -5.62 -18.63 -2.17
N THR A 186 -6.66 -17.99 -1.66
CA THR A 186 -7.92 -17.80 -2.39
C THR A 186 -7.74 -16.97 -3.66
N SER A 187 -6.86 -15.96 -3.64
CA SER A 187 -6.53 -15.16 -4.82
C SER A 187 -5.78 -15.96 -5.89
N VAL A 188 -4.89 -16.87 -5.46
CA VAL A 188 -4.17 -17.76 -6.37
C VAL A 188 -5.13 -18.74 -7.03
N MET A 189 -6.03 -19.37 -6.27
CA MET A 189 -7.01 -20.33 -6.80
C MET A 189 -7.92 -19.74 -7.86
N LEU A 190 -8.21 -18.43 -7.79
CA LEU A 190 -9.03 -17.73 -8.80
C LEU A 190 -8.37 -17.63 -10.17
N HIS A 191 -7.03 -17.69 -10.25
CA HIS A 191 -6.26 -17.44 -11.48
C HIS A 191 -5.37 -18.59 -11.94
N SER A 192 -5.05 -19.50 -11.03
CA SER A 192 -4.09 -20.58 -11.25
C SER A 192 -4.78 -21.93 -11.35
N GLU A 193 -4.12 -22.87 -12.01
CA GLU A 193 -4.56 -24.26 -12.09
C GLU A 193 -4.69 -24.86 -10.67
N PRO A 194 -5.76 -25.61 -10.35
CA PRO A 194 -5.94 -26.23 -9.03
C PRO A 194 -4.73 -27.08 -8.59
N SER A 195 -4.07 -27.76 -9.52
CA SER A 195 -2.90 -28.59 -9.26
C SER A 195 -1.73 -27.84 -8.60
N VAL A 196 -1.54 -26.56 -8.92
CA VAL A 196 -0.47 -25.72 -8.37
C VAL A 196 -0.75 -25.41 -6.90
N THR A 197 -1.99 -25.06 -6.58
CA THR A 197 -2.41 -24.78 -5.20
C THR A 197 -2.34 -26.04 -4.34
N GLU A 198 -2.82 -27.18 -4.86
CA GLU A 198 -2.80 -28.46 -4.14
C GLU A 198 -1.37 -28.96 -3.84
N ARG A 199 -0.44 -28.73 -4.77
CA ARG A 199 0.99 -29.00 -4.55
C ARG A 199 1.53 -28.15 -3.39
N ALA A 200 1.24 -26.85 -3.39
CA ALA A 200 1.66 -25.96 -2.32
C ALA A 200 1.06 -26.34 -0.97
N ASP A 201 -0.25 -26.63 -0.93
CA ASP A 201 -0.94 -27.11 0.28
C ASP A 201 -0.30 -28.40 0.82
N SER A 202 0.04 -29.35 -0.07
CA SER A 202 0.69 -30.60 0.32
C SER A 202 2.08 -30.38 0.91
N ILE A 203 2.86 -29.46 0.34
CA ILE A 203 4.21 -29.15 0.81
C ILE A 203 4.16 -28.37 2.13
N ILE A 204 3.19 -27.47 2.32
CA ILE A 204 2.97 -26.80 3.61
C ILE A 204 2.60 -27.82 4.68
N ARG A 205 1.67 -28.75 4.41
CA ARG A 205 1.32 -29.83 5.37
C ARG A 205 2.52 -30.73 5.69
N TYR A 206 3.34 -31.06 4.69
CA TYR A 206 4.57 -31.82 4.90
C TYR A 206 5.53 -31.05 5.82
N ALA A 207 5.74 -29.76 5.55
CA ALA A 207 6.61 -28.93 6.35
C ALA A 207 6.14 -28.75 7.79
N GLU A 208 4.84 -28.59 7.99
CA GLU A 208 4.21 -28.52 9.31
C GLU A 208 4.47 -29.79 10.11
N ARG A 209 4.31 -30.97 9.49
CA ARG A 209 4.59 -32.26 10.13
C ARG A 209 6.06 -32.40 10.54
N LEU A 210 6.98 -31.99 9.68
CA LEU A 210 8.42 -32.05 9.96
C LEU A 210 8.81 -31.13 11.13
N LEU A 211 8.29 -29.90 11.16
CA LEU A 211 8.61 -28.93 12.21
C LEU A 211 7.91 -29.23 13.54
N SER A 212 6.76 -29.90 13.51
CA SER A 212 6.04 -30.32 14.72
C SER A 212 6.72 -31.48 15.45
N ASN A 213 7.47 -32.30 14.73
CA ASN A 213 8.17 -33.46 15.27
C ASN A 213 9.57 -33.08 15.78
N ALA A 214 9.76 -33.10 17.09
CA ALA A 214 11.05 -32.74 17.72
C ALA A 214 12.20 -33.69 17.36
N ASN A 215 11.89 -34.92 16.95
CA ASN A 215 12.87 -35.97 16.60
C ASN A 215 13.12 -36.10 15.10
N THR A 216 12.71 -35.13 14.29
CA THR A 216 12.95 -35.17 12.85
C THR A 216 14.44 -35.01 12.55
N ASP A 217 14.92 -35.82 11.60
CA ASP A 217 16.30 -35.75 11.11
C ASP A 217 16.62 -34.33 10.60
N PRO A 218 17.70 -33.69 11.11
CA PRO A 218 18.18 -32.40 10.62
C PRO A 218 18.43 -32.35 9.11
N ALA A 219 18.81 -33.46 8.47
CA ALA A 219 18.97 -33.52 7.02
C ALA A 219 17.61 -33.34 6.32
N MET A 220 16.59 -34.08 6.76
CA MET A 220 15.23 -34.00 6.22
C MET A 220 14.60 -32.61 6.41
N LEU A 221 14.90 -31.94 7.52
CA LEU A 221 14.48 -30.55 7.76
C LEU A 221 15.11 -29.57 6.77
N ARG A 222 16.41 -29.73 6.45
CA ARG A 222 17.10 -28.89 5.47
C ARG A 222 16.59 -29.14 4.05
N GLU A 223 16.37 -30.39 3.69
CA GLU A 223 15.87 -30.78 2.36
C GLU A 223 14.47 -30.24 2.07
N MET A 224 13.64 -30.01 3.09
CA MET A 224 12.29 -29.44 2.97
C MET A 224 12.26 -28.01 2.42
N ALA A 225 13.32 -27.22 2.63
CA ALA A 225 13.36 -25.81 2.25
C ALA A 225 13.26 -25.60 0.72
N LEU A 226 13.90 -26.48 -0.06
CA LEU A 226 13.91 -26.37 -1.52
C LEU A 226 12.53 -26.66 -2.13
N PRO A 227 11.86 -27.80 -1.84
CA PRO A 227 10.49 -28.05 -2.30
C PRO A 227 9.51 -26.95 -1.86
N LEU A 228 9.65 -26.42 -0.63
CA LEU A 228 8.81 -25.33 -0.16
C LEU A 228 9.00 -24.05 -0.97
N LYS A 229 10.26 -23.68 -1.25
CA LYS A 229 10.58 -22.54 -2.09
C LYS A 229 10.03 -22.69 -3.50
N GLU A 230 10.23 -23.84 -4.14
CA GLU A 230 9.71 -24.13 -5.48
C GLU A 230 8.19 -24.09 -5.52
N ALA A 231 7.53 -24.62 -4.48
CA ALA A 231 6.08 -24.58 -4.37
C ALA A 231 5.57 -23.13 -4.29
N MET A 232 6.15 -22.31 -3.43
CA MET A 232 5.76 -20.90 -3.29
C MET A 232 6.05 -20.11 -4.57
N ASP A 233 7.17 -20.38 -5.24
CA ASP A 233 7.52 -19.75 -6.51
C ASP A 233 6.56 -20.13 -7.64
N SER A 234 6.10 -21.38 -7.65
CA SER A 234 5.15 -21.89 -8.67
C SER A 234 3.78 -21.23 -8.61
N LEU A 235 3.39 -20.64 -7.47
CA LEU A 235 2.13 -19.88 -7.31
C LEU A 235 2.09 -18.62 -8.18
N PHE A 236 3.23 -18.20 -8.75
CA PHE A 236 3.36 -16.96 -9.52
C PHE A 236 3.83 -17.23 -10.97
N PRO A 237 2.99 -17.82 -11.84
CA PRO A 237 3.34 -18.10 -13.23
C PRO A 237 3.46 -16.80 -14.06
N GLY A 238 4.44 -16.74 -14.96
CA GLY A 238 4.49 -15.77 -16.06
C GLY A 238 5.19 -14.42 -15.79
N ARG A 239 6.22 -14.19 -16.61
CA ARG A 239 7.06 -12.99 -16.85
C ARG A 239 7.59 -12.25 -15.61
N GLY A 240 8.76 -12.70 -15.15
CA GLY A 240 10.02 -12.06 -15.55
C GLY A 240 10.02 -10.55 -15.72
N ASN A 241 9.53 -9.83 -14.74
CA ASN A 241 9.93 -8.47 -14.39
C ASN A 241 9.47 -8.36 -12.92
N ASP A 242 10.33 -8.11 -11.95
CA ASP A 242 11.16 -6.90 -11.93
C ASP A 242 10.47 -5.76 -12.71
N ARG A 243 9.16 -5.63 -12.55
CA ARG A 243 8.69 -4.34 -12.12
C ARG A 243 9.17 -4.35 -10.68
N PRO A 244 10.30 -3.69 -10.36
CA PRO A 244 10.38 -3.12 -9.02
C PRO A 244 9.04 -2.46 -8.74
N ALA A 245 8.72 -2.18 -7.50
CA ALA A 245 7.90 -1.01 -7.28
C ALA A 245 8.59 0.13 -8.08
N VAL A 246 8.14 0.36 -9.31
CA VAL A 246 8.19 1.65 -9.95
C VAL A 246 7.21 2.40 -9.08
N VAL A 247 7.69 2.79 -7.89
CA VAL A 247 7.53 4.16 -7.47
C VAL A 247 7.83 4.89 -8.77
N PRO A 248 6.82 5.49 -9.46
CA PRO A 248 7.14 6.36 -10.57
C PRO A 248 8.31 7.18 -10.06
N PRO A 249 9.48 7.20 -10.73
CA PRO A 249 10.57 8.04 -10.27
C PRO A 249 9.89 9.36 -10.02
N VAL A 250 9.81 9.77 -8.73
CA VAL A 250 9.10 10.98 -8.34
C VAL A 250 9.70 11.98 -9.29
N ALA A 251 8.92 12.41 -10.30
CA ALA A 251 9.48 13.04 -11.49
C ALA A 251 10.36 14.11 -10.91
N ALA A 252 11.69 13.98 -11.09
CA ALA A 252 12.66 14.72 -10.29
C ALA A 252 12.12 16.14 -10.24
N PRO A 253 11.78 16.69 -9.05
CA PRO A 253 10.89 17.83 -8.95
C PRO A 253 11.32 18.82 -10.01
N PRO A 254 10.43 19.18 -10.96
CA PRO A 254 10.82 19.85 -12.20
C PRO A 254 11.81 20.93 -11.80
N TRP A 255 13.00 21.03 -12.40
CA TRP A 255 14.12 21.81 -11.84
C TRP A 255 13.74 23.20 -11.26
N GLY A 256 12.67 23.80 -11.79
CA GLY A 256 11.96 24.95 -11.23
C GLY A 256 11.42 24.84 -9.78
N TRP A 257 11.00 23.68 -9.27
CA TRP A 257 10.53 23.47 -7.89
C TRP A 257 11.65 23.66 -6.88
N SER A 258 12.85 23.14 -7.17
CA SER A 258 14.04 23.37 -6.34
C SER A 258 14.48 24.83 -6.40
N ALA A 259 14.42 25.46 -7.58
CA ALA A 259 14.71 26.89 -7.74
C ALA A 259 13.67 27.78 -7.02
N PHE A 260 12.40 27.38 -7.03
CA PHE A 260 11.31 28.07 -6.34
C PHE A 260 11.50 28.02 -4.82
N MET A 261 11.79 26.83 -4.27
CA MET A 261 12.09 26.68 -2.86
C MET A 261 13.35 27.45 -2.44
N GLY A 262 14.40 27.42 -3.26
CA GLY A 262 15.62 28.21 -3.01
C GLY A 262 15.33 29.72 -2.97
N THR A 263 14.61 30.24 -3.95
CA THR A 263 14.25 31.66 -4.03
C THR A 263 13.31 32.09 -2.91
N PHE A 264 12.40 31.21 -2.51
CA PHE A 264 11.48 31.43 -1.39
C PHE A 264 12.25 31.54 -0.07
N ILE A 265 13.18 30.62 0.19
CA ILE A 265 14.01 30.65 1.40
C ILE A 265 14.87 31.92 1.46
N VAL A 266 15.55 32.28 0.37
CA VAL A 266 16.37 33.51 0.30
C VAL A 266 15.53 34.76 0.52
N SER A 267 14.32 34.83 -0.05
CA SER A 267 13.40 35.96 0.17
C SER A 267 12.99 36.08 1.63
N VAL A 268 12.62 34.99 2.28
CA VAL A 268 12.24 34.98 3.70
C VAL A 268 13.42 35.40 4.58
N LEU A 269 14.61 34.86 4.34
CA LEU A 269 15.81 35.22 5.11
C LEU A 269 16.22 36.68 4.91
N THR A 270 16.11 37.20 3.68
CA THR A 270 16.39 38.61 3.39
C THR A 270 15.41 39.52 4.11
N TRP A 271 14.11 39.16 4.12
CA TRP A 271 13.10 39.93 4.82
C TRP A 271 13.30 39.92 6.35
N VAL A 272 13.60 38.75 6.93
CA VAL A 272 13.90 38.62 8.36
C VAL A 272 15.18 39.38 8.72
N GLY A 273 16.22 39.30 7.90
CA GLY A 273 17.48 40.04 8.08
C GLY A 273 17.26 41.55 8.09
N TRP A 274 16.50 42.05 7.12
CA TRP A 274 16.15 43.48 7.05
C TRP A 274 15.28 43.94 8.22
N ARG A 275 14.31 43.11 8.64
CA ARG A 275 13.48 43.39 9.82
C ARG A 275 14.31 43.46 11.09
N ARG A 276 15.31 42.58 11.25
CA ARG A 276 16.23 42.59 12.39
C ARG A 276 17.16 43.80 12.35
N TYR A 277 17.67 44.18 11.18
CA TYR A 277 18.53 45.36 11.05
C TYR A 277 17.81 46.65 11.49
N ARG A 278 16.56 46.86 11.05
CA ARG A 278 15.74 47.99 11.50
C ARG A 278 15.37 47.98 12.99
N ALA A 279 15.44 46.83 13.65
CA ALA A 279 15.20 46.75 15.09
C ALA A 279 16.41 47.21 15.91
N ILE A 280 17.62 47.17 15.34
CA ILE A 280 18.88 47.56 16.00
C ILE A 280 19.05 49.09 16.01
N ASP A 281 18.52 49.80 15.02
CA ASP A 281 18.52 51.28 14.98
C ASP A 281 17.62 51.94 16.04
N ARG A 282 16.93 51.16 16.88
CA ARG A 282 16.12 51.66 18.00
C ARG A 282 16.80 51.55 19.36
N VAL A 283 18.12 51.32 19.41
CA VAL A 283 18.88 51.38 20.67
C VAL A 283 19.13 52.87 21.02
N ILE A 284 18.33 53.36 21.96
CA ILE A 284 18.38 54.72 22.52
C ILE A 284 19.74 54.97 23.20
N PRO A 285 20.45 56.09 22.92
CA PRO A 285 21.63 56.51 23.67
C PRO A 285 21.26 56.83 25.12
N ARG A 286 21.83 56.10 26.10
CA ARG A 286 21.74 56.48 27.52
C ARG A 286 22.71 57.63 27.79
N GLU A 287 22.15 58.83 27.81
CA GLU A 287 22.81 60.05 28.25
C GLU A 287 22.99 60.03 29.79
N SER A 288 24.24 60.27 30.22
CA SER A 288 24.72 60.82 31.50
C SER A 288 24.02 60.44 32.83
N LEU A 289 24.72 59.68 33.67
CA LEU A 289 24.59 59.77 35.14
C LEU A 289 25.84 60.46 35.72
N PRO A 290 25.70 61.43 36.64
CA PRO A 290 26.79 62.30 37.12
C PRO A 290 27.77 61.60 38.09
N PRO A 291 28.99 62.14 38.27
CA PRO A 291 30.08 61.47 38.99
C PRO A 291 29.84 61.40 40.51
N GLU A 292 29.90 60.19 41.06
CA GLU A 292 30.01 59.95 42.50
C GLU A 292 31.33 60.51 43.03
N ARG A 293 31.23 61.45 43.97
CA ARG A 293 32.36 62.00 44.71
C ARG A 293 32.83 60.99 45.74
N HIS A 294 34.11 60.66 45.71
CA HIS A 294 34.81 60.04 46.82
C HIS A 294 34.80 60.96 48.05
N VAL A 295 34.34 60.47 49.20
CA VAL A 295 34.87 60.89 50.50
C VAL A 295 35.01 59.67 51.42
N ARG A 296 36.23 59.49 51.91
CA ARG A 296 36.64 58.55 52.97
C ARG A 296 36.22 59.07 54.34
N ARG A 297 36.00 58.12 55.25
CA ARG A 297 35.86 58.19 56.72
C ARG A 297 34.48 58.56 57.25
#